data_AF-A0A948UTM2-F1
#
_entry.id   AF-A0A948UTM2-F1
#
_cell.length_a   1.000
_cell.length_b   1.000
_cell.length_c   1.000
_cell.angle_alpha   90.00
_cell.angle_beta   90.00
_cell.angle_gamma   90.00
#
_symmetry.space_group_name_H-M   'P 1'
#
loop_
_entity.id
_entity.type
_entity.pdbx_description
1 polymer ?
#
loop_
_entity_poly.entity_id
_entity_poly.type
_entity_poly.pdbx_seq_one_letter_code
_entity_poly.pdbx_strand_id
1 'polypeptide(L)'
;MQKDMFERIINFLLGASWAIVLFGALITFNIFLVLGFGLAFFITILYVIISLFLILALDAFSVNKQRLEETKKQTELLEKIHSNTQK
;
A
#
# COMPACT_ATOMS: atom_id res chain seq x y z
N MET A 1 8.38 12.79 -14.73
CA MET A 1 7.39 13.77 -14.23
C MET A 1 6.08 13.13 -13.73
N GLN A 2 5.24 12.49 -14.56
CA GLN A 2 3.99 11.86 -14.04
C GLN A 2 4.22 10.61 -13.16
N LYS A 3 5.24 9.79 -13.47
CA LYS A 3 5.63 8.64 -12.63
C LYS A 3 6.05 9.05 -11.21
N ASP A 4 6.87 10.10 -11.11
CA ASP A 4 7.38 10.64 -9.84
C ASP A 4 6.24 11.13 -8.94
N MET A 5 5.23 11.79 -9.53
CA MET A 5 4.08 12.27 -8.78
C MET A 5 3.25 11.11 -8.21
N PHE A 6 3.04 10.05 -9.00
CA PHE A 6 2.30 8.87 -8.57
C PHE A 6 3.02 8.10 -7.46
N GLU A 7 4.32 7.87 -7.58
CA GLU A 7 5.12 7.24 -6.51
C GLU A 7 5.09 8.07 -5.23
N ARG A 8 5.19 9.40 -5.36
CA ARG A 8 5.12 10.30 -4.21
C ARG A 8 3.76 10.24 -3.51
N ILE A 9 2.67 10.14 -4.26
CA ILE A 9 1.32 9.95 -3.71
C ILE A 9 1.20 8.60 -3.01
N ILE A 10 1.65 7.51 -3.62
CA ILE A 10 1.59 6.17 -3.02
C ILE A 10 2.40 6.14 -1.71
N ASN A 11 3.62 6.66 -1.72
CA ASN A 11 4.48 6.71 -0.53
C ASN A 11 3.87 7.59 0.58
N PHE A 12 3.27 8.73 0.21
CA PHE A 12 2.52 9.56 1.16
C PHE A 12 1.32 8.79 1.76
N LEU A 13 0.57 8.09 0.93
CA LEU A 13 -0.62 7.34 1.34
C LEU A 13 -0.27 6.18 2.26
N LEU A 14 0.86 5.51 2.01
CA LEU A 14 1.40 4.43 2.83
C LEU A 14 1.83 4.95 4.21
N GLY A 15 2.52 6.10 4.25
CA GLY A 15 2.85 6.78 5.50
C GLY A 15 1.61 7.25 6.27
N ALA A 16 0.64 7.85 5.57
CA ALA A 16 -0.63 8.28 6.16
C ALA A 16 -1.44 7.09 6.69
N SER A 17 -1.38 5.93 6.03
CA SER A 17 -2.07 4.72 6.45
C SER A 17 -1.56 4.23 7.81
N TRP A 18 -0.24 4.25 8.05
CA TRP A 18 0.33 3.94 9.37
C TRP A 18 -0.16 4.88 10.47
N ALA A 19 -0.23 6.18 10.19
CA ALA A 19 -0.80 7.15 11.13
C ALA A 19 -2.29 6.86 11.39
N ILE A 20 -3.07 6.58 10.34
CA ILE A 20 -4.48 6.24 10.45
C ILE A 20 -4.67 4.99 11.31
N VAL A 21 -3.84 3.96 11.20
CA VAL A 21 -3.97 2.77 12.06
C VAL A 21 -3.72 3.11 13.52
N LEU A 22 -2.65 3.85 13.83
CA LEU A 22 -2.32 4.20 15.21
C LEU A 22 -3.38 5.10 15.85
N PHE A 23 -3.70 6.22 15.18
CA PHE A 23 -4.70 7.15 15.69
C PHE A 23 -6.11 6.56 15.65
N GLY A 24 -6.44 5.85 14.59
CA GLY A 24 -7.72 5.17 14.44
C GLY A 24 -7.93 4.11 15.51
N ALA A 25 -6.92 3.30 15.84
CA ALA A 25 -7.03 2.32 16.92
C ALA A 25 -7.29 2.98 18.28
N LEU A 26 -6.61 4.09 18.56
CA LEU A 26 -6.81 4.89 19.78
C LEU A 26 -8.22 5.52 19.83
N ILE A 27 -8.68 6.10 18.73
CA ILE A 27 -10.00 6.73 18.62
C ILE A 27 -11.10 5.68 18.74
N THR A 28 -11.00 4.59 17.99
CA THR A 28 -11.92 3.44 18.06
C THR A 28 -11.98 2.91 19.49
N PHE A 29 -10.84 2.69 20.14
CA PHE A 29 -10.83 2.22 21.52
C PHE A 29 -11.61 3.18 22.44
N ASN A 30 -11.33 4.49 22.38
CA ASN A 30 -12.00 5.48 23.22
C ASN A 30 -13.51 5.59 22.95
N ILE A 31 -13.94 5.50 21.69
CA ILE A 31 -15.37 5.55 21.32
C ILE A 31 -16.10 4.33 21.89
N PHE A 32 -15.51 3.15 21.78
CA PHE A 32 -16.15 1.90 22.21
C PHE A 32 -15.97 1.60 23.70
N LEU A 33 -15.11 2.34 24.43
CA LEU A 33 -14.95 2.19 25.88
C LEU A 33 -16.27 2.34 26.65
N VAL A 34 -17.20 3.18 26.17
CA VAL A 34 -18.52 3.37 26.79
C VAL A 34 -19.36 2.09 26.81
N LEU A 35 -19.12 1.17 25.87
CA LEU A 35 -19.81 -0.12 25.76
C LEU A 35 -19.13 -1.23 26.59
N GLY A 36 -18.01 -0.91 27.24
CA GLY A 36 -17.25 -1.82 28.09
C GLY A 36 -15.89 -2.20 27.51
N PHE A 37 -14.92 -2.42 28.40
CA PHE A 37 -13.52 -2.65 28.05
C PHE A 37 -13.31 -3.84 27.11
N GLY A 38 -13.96 -4.98 27.39
CA GLY A 38 -13.79 -6.20 26.59
C GLY A 38 -14.26 -6.04 25.14
N LEU A 39 -15.41 -5.39 24.94
CA LEU A 39 -15.98 -5.12 23.62
C LEU A 39 -15.12 -4.09 22.87
N ALA A 40 -14.68 -3.03 23.54
CA ALA A 40 -13.80 -2.02 22.98
C ALA A 40 -12.48 -2.62 22.47
N PHE A 41 -11.85 -3.47 23.28
CA PHE A 41 -10.60 -4.12 22.92
C PHE A 41 -10.78 -5.05 21.71
N PHE A 42 -11.85 -5.85 21.68
CA PHE A 42 -12.14 -6.74 20.56
C PHE A 42 -12.37 -5.96 19.25
N ILE A 43 -13.16 -4.89 19.29
CA ILE A 43 -13.42 -4.05 18.11
C ILE A 43 -12.15 -3.36 17.63
N THR A 44 -11.31 -2.85 18.53
CA THR A 44 -10.03 -2.24 18.16
C THR A 44 -9.10 -3.24 17.49
N ILE A 45 -9.03 -4.49 17.97
CA ILE A 45 -8.26 -5.55 17.28
C ILE A 45 -8.80 -5.78 15.87
N LEU A 46 -10.12 -5.90 15.72
CA LEU A 46 -10.76 -6.13 14.44
C LEU A 46 -10.48 -4.99 13.45
N TYR A 47 -10.54 -3.74 13.94
CA TYR A 47 -10.15 -2.55 13.20
C TYR A 47 -8.70 -2.64 12.71
N VAL A 48 -7.74 -2.94 13.60
CA VAL A 48 -6.32 -3.04 13.25
C VAL A 48 -6.09 -4.11 12.18
N ILE A 49 -6.73 -5.27 12.29
CA ILE A 49 -6.62 -6.35 11.29
C ILE A 49 -7.08 -5.87 9.91
N ILE A 50 -8.26 -5.23 9.84
CA ILE A 50 -8.80 -4.69 8.58
C ILE A 50 -7.88 -3.61 8.01
N SER A 51 -7.37 -2.72 8.86
CA SER A 51 -6.45 -1.67 8.43
C SER A 51 -5.12 -2.21 7.92
N LEU A 52 -4.56 -3.24 8.55
CA LEU A 52 -3.35 -3.91 8.07
C LEU A 52 -3.57 -4.57 6.71
N PHE A 53 -4.74 -5.16 6.49
CA PHE A 53 -5.09 -5.72 5.18
C PHE A 53 -5.12 -4.63 4.09
N LEU A 54 -5.66 -3.45 4.40
CA LEU A 54 -5.65 -2.30 3.48
C LEU A 54 -4.24 -1.77 3.21
N ILE A 55 -3.38 -1.71 4.22
CA ILE A 55 -1.96 -1.33 4.05
C ILE A 55 -1.25 -2.33 3.12
N LEU A 56 -1.43 -3.63 3.36
CA LEU A 56 -0.86 -4.68 2.52
C LEU A 56 -1.33 -4.58 1.08
N ALA A 57 -2.61 -4.26 0.85
CA ALA A 57 -3.14 -4.06 -0.50
C ALA A 57 -2.47 -2.87 -1.21
N LEU A 58 -2.25 -1.75 -0.50
CA LEU A 58 -1.53 -0.59 -1.03
C LEU A 58 -0.06 -0.92 -1.35
N ASP A 59 0.60 -1.67 -0.47
CA ASP A 59 1.99 -2.07 -0.66
C ASP A 59 2.13 -3.03 -1.84
N ALA A 60 1.24 -4.03 -1.94
CA ALA A 60 1.17 -4.94 -3.08
C ALA A 60 0.90 -4.22 -4.40
N PHE A 61 0.07 -3.17 -4.39
CA PHE A 61 -0.15 -2.33 -5.57
C PHE A 61 1.13 -1.61 -6.01
N SER A 62 1.90 -1.07 -5.06
CA SER A 62 3.18 -0.43 -5.32
C SER A 62 4.18 -1.40 -5.97
N VAL A 63 4.33 -2.59 -5.39
CA VAL A 63 5.24 -3.63 -5.91
C VAL A 63 4.84 -4.10 -7.31
N ASN A 64 3.55 -4.34 -7.54
CA ASN A 64 3.07 -4.77 -8.87
C ASN A 64 3.31 -3.71 -9.94
N LYS A 65 3.19 -2.43 -9.59
CA LYS A 65 3.51 -1.33 -10.51
C LYS A 65 4.99 -1.34 -10.87
N GLN A 66 5.89 -1.49 -9.89
CA GLN A 66 7.33 -1.58 -10.16
C GLN A 66 7.67 -2.75 -11.07
N ARG A 67 7.10 -3.94 -10.80
CA ARG A 67 7.27 -5.11 -11.68
C ARG A 67 6.80 -4.84 -13.11
N LEU A 68 5.66 -4.18 -13.30
CA LEU A 68 5.17 -3.83 -14.64
C LEU A 68 6.16 -2.90 -15.38
N GLU A 69 6.77 -1.95 -14.69
CA GLU A 69 7.76 -1.06 -15.28
C GLU A 69 9.06 -1.78 -15.64
N GLU A 70 9.52 -2.70 -14.80
CA GLU A 70 10.69 -3.54 -15.07
C GLU A 70 10.45 -4.47 -16.27
N THR A 71 9.29 -5.13 -16.35
CA THR A 71 8.93 -5.98 -17.48
C THR A 71 8.91 -5.19 -18.79
N LYS A 72 8.34 -3.97 -18.80
CA LYS A 72 8.36 -3.11 -19.99
C LYS A 72 9.78 -2.77 -20.45
N LYS A 73 10.68 -2.44 -19.51
CA LYS A 73 12.10 -2.19 -19.82
C LYS A 73 12.77 -3.43 -20.39
N GLN A 74 12.49 -4.61 -19.84
CA GLN A 74 13.03 -5.88 -20.34
C GLN A 74 12.54 -6.18 -21.77
N THR A 75 11.26 -5.96 -22.06
CA THR A 75 10.72 -6.14 -23.42
C THR A 75 11.39 -5.20 -24.42
N GLU A 76 11.55 -3.92 -24.08
CA GLU A 76 12.21 -2.93 -24.95
C GLU A 76 13.67 -3.30 -25.23
N LEU A 77 14.39 -3.83 -24.23
CA LEU A 77 15.76 -4.32 -24.40
C LEU A 77 15.80 -5.56 -25.31
N LEU A 78 14.85 -6.49 -25.16
CA LEU A 78 14.75 -7.67 -26.02
C LEU A 78 14.52 -7.30 -27.49
N GLU A 79 13.62 -6.34 -27.75
CA GLU A 79 13.35 -5.83 -29.10
C GLU A 79 14.58 -5.18 -29.74
N LYS A 80 15.36 -4.41 -28.95
CA LYS A 80 16.62 -3.81 -29.41
C LYS A 80 17.67 -4.87 -29.77
N ILE A 81 17.78 -5.94 -28.98
CA ILE A 81 18.70 -7.05 -29.28
C ILE A 81 18.26 -7.78 -30.55
N HIS A 82 16.97 -8.07 -30.67
CA HIS A 82 16.43 -8.81 -31.82
C HIS A 82 16.58 -8.02 -33.13
N SER A 83 16.36 -6.71 -33.11
CA SER A 83 16.52 -5.83 -34.28
C SER A 83 17.99 -5.62 -34.69
N ASN A 84 18.92 -5.56 -33.74
CA ASN A 84 20.36 -5.50 -34.04
C ASN A 84 20.94 -6.82 -34.56
N THR A 85 20.34 -7.96 -34.20
CA THR A 85 20.79 -9.29 -34.67
C THR A 85 20.29 -9.59 -36.08
N GLN A 86 19.29 -8.86 -36.57
CA GLN A 86 18.69 -9.04 -37.90
C GLN A 86 19.32 -8.11 -38.97
N LYS A 87 20.33 -7.31 -38.60
CA LYS A 87 21.21 -6.55 -39.50
C LYS A 87 22.54 -7.28 -39.65
#